data_AF-A0A9D0KM35-F1
#
_entry.id   AF-A0A9D0KM35-F1
#
_cell.length_a   1.000
_cell.length_b   1.000
_cell.length_c   1.000
_cell.angle_alpha   90.00
_cell.angle_beta   90.00
_cell.angle_gamma   90.00
#
_symmetry.space_group_name_H-M   'P 1'
#
loop_
_entity.id
_entity.type
_entity.pdbx_description
1 polymer ?
#
loop_
_entity_poly.entity_id
_entity_poly.type
_entity_poly.pdbx_seq_one_letter_code
_entity_poly.pdbx_strand_id
1 'polypeptide(L)' 'MAEERLQKILARAGYGSRRACERIIEAGRVMVDGQVAHLGDSADPQKQ' A
#
# COMPACT_ATOMS: atom_id res chain seq x y z
N MET A 1 3.02 6.63 -14.83
CA MET A 1 1.66 6.14 -14.53
C MET A 1 1.70 4.62 -14.52
N ALA A 2 2.29 4.07 -13.47
CA ALA A 2 2.30 2.64 -13.24
C ALA A 2 1.78 2.46 -11.81
N GLU A 3 0.46 2.28 -11.70
CA GLU A 3 -0.15 1.94 -10.42
C GLU A 3 0.35 0.55 -10.02
N GLU A 4 1.03 0.49 -8.88
CA GLU A 4 1.55 -0.74 -8.32
C GLU A 4 0.72 -1.11 -7.09
N ARG A 5 0.49 -2.40 -6.87
CA ARG A 5 -0.29 -2.85 -5.71
C ARG A 5 0.35 -2.37 -4.42
N LEU A 6 -0.45 -1.84 -3.51
CA LEU A 6 0.03 -1.25 -2.26
C LEU A 6 0.92 -2.19 -1.45
N GLN A 7 0.59 -3.49 -1.37
CA GLN A 7 1.43 -4.44 -0.64
C GLN A 7 2.82 -4.62 -1.26
N LYS A 8 2.98 -4.36 -2.55
CA LYS A 8 4.27 -4.41 -3.25
C LYS A 8 5.05 -3.12 -3.04
N ILE A 9 4.37 -1.97 -3.07
CA ILE A 9 4.95 -0.67 -2.73
C ILE A 9 5.46 -0.68 -1.27
N LEU A 10 4.62 -1.08 -0.33
CA LEU A 10 4.96 -1.14 1.09
C LEU A 10 6.10 -2.14 1.37
N ALA A 11 6.10 -3.28 0.68
CA ALA A 11 7.20 -4.24 0.81
C ALA A 11 8.52 -3.68 0.27
N ARG A 12 8.48 -2.94 -0.84
CA ARG A 12 9.66 -2.23 -1.40
C ARG A 12 10.16 -1.12 -0.49
N ALA A 13 9.24 -0.42 0.18
CA ALA A 13 9.56 0.61 1.16
C ALA A 13 10.02 0.04 2.53
N GLY A 14 10.03 -1.28 2.70
CA GLY A 14 10.57 -1.93 3.90
C GLY A 14 9.59 -2.06 5.08
N TYR A 15 8.29 -1.81 4.87
CA TYR A 15 7.27 -1.98 5.92
C TYR A 15 7.03 -3.45 6.30
N GLY A 16 7.56 -4.40 5.53
CA GLY A 16 7.55 -5.83 5.84
C GLY A 16 7.45 -6.70 4.59
N SER A 17 7.16 -7.98 4.78
CA SER A 17 6.83 -8.87 3.67
C SER A 17 5.49 -8.48 3.02
N ARG A 18 5.23 -8.93 1.79
CA ARG A 18 3.94 -8.68 1.10
C ARG A 18 2.73 -9.00 1.99
N ARG A 19 2.75 -10.14 2.68
CA ARG A 19 1.67 -10.55 3.61
C ARG A 19 1.59 -9.68 4.87
N ALA A 20 2.71 -9.16 5.37
CA ALA A 20 2.68 -8.20 6.47
C ALA A 20 2.04 -6.89 6.02
N CYS A 21 2.37 -6.43 4.80
CA CYS A 21 1.79 -5.22 4.22
C CYS A 21 0.28 -5.36 4.01
N GLU A 22 -0.19 -6.52 3.54
CA GLU A 22 -1.63 -6.83 3.43
C GLU A 22 -2.36 -6.63 4.76
N ARG A 23 -1.80 -7.11 5.88
CA ARG A 23 -2.37 -6.91 7.22
C ARG A 23 -2.38 -5.44 7.65
N ILE A 24 -1.36 -4.67 7.30
CA ILE A 24 -1.27 -3.24 7.63
C ILE A 24 -2.33 -2.46 6.85
N ILE A 25 -2.56 -2.83 5.58
CA ILE A 25 -3.62 -2.27 4.73
C ILE A 25 -5.00 -2.64 5.31
N GLU A 26 -5.26 -3.93 5.59
CA GLU A 26 -6.54 -4.37 6.19
C GLU A 26 -6.81 -3.74 7.56
N ALA A 27 -5.76 -3.45 8.33
CA ALA A 27 -5.87 -2.73 9.60
C ALA A 27 -6.20 -1.23 9.44
N GLY A 28 -6.35 -0.73 8.21
CA GLY A 28 -6.61 0.69 7.93
C GLY A 28 -5.46 1.62 8.31
N ARG A 29 -4.23 1.10 8.37
CA ARG A 29 -3.02 1.86 8.75
C ARG A 29 -2.35 2.54 7.55
N VAL A 30 -2.92 2.38 6.37
CA VAL A 30 -2.41 2.90 5.11
C VAL A 30 -3.42 3.87 4.54
N MET A 31 -2.94 5.05 4.15
CA MET A 31 -3.74 6.10 3.57
C MET A 31 -3.09 6.53 2.25
N VAL A 32 -3.89 6.63 1.21
CA VAL A 32 -3.49 7.11 -0.12
C VAL A 32 -4.41 8.26 -0.48
N ASP A 33 -3.85 9.41 -0.84
CA ASP A 33 -4.61 10.61 -1.23
C ASP A 33 -5.70 11.02 -0.21
N GLY A 34 -5.42 10.81 1.09
CA GLY A 34 -6.36 11.13 2.17
C GLY A 34 -7.48 10.11 2.39
N GLN A 35 -7.47 8.98 1.68
CA GLN A 35 -8.42 7.88 1.84
C GLN A 35 -7.74 6.65 2.43
N VAL A 36 -8.42 5.95 3.34
CA VAL A 36 -7.93 4.68 3.89
C VAL A 36 -7.89 3.66 2.76
N ALA A 37 -6.71 3.07 2.54
CA ALA A 37 -6.52 2.08 1.51
C ALA A 37 -6.98 0.69 1.97
N HIS A 38 -7.47 -0.10 1.03
CA HIS A 38 -7.97 -1.46 1.24
C HIS A 38 -7.15 -2.49 0.48
N LEU A 39 -7.27 -3.75 0.91
CA LEU A 39 -6.56 -4.87 0.29
C LEU A 39 -7.02 -5.05 -1.17
N GLY A 40 -6.14 -4.76 -2.12
CA GLY A 40 -6.51 -4.76 -3.54
C GLY A 40 -6.16 -3.45 -4.23
N ASP A 41 -6.09 -2.37 -3.45
CA ASP A 41 -5.83 -1.04 -3.98
C ASP A 41 -4.41 -0.94 -4.55
N SER A 42 -4.32 -0.13 -5.60
CA SER A 42 -3.07 0.20 -6.26
C SER A 42 -2.83 1.69 -6.09
N ALA A 43 -1.57 2.07 -5.93
CA ALA A 43 -1.18 3.46 -5.78
C ALA A 43 0.00 3.74 -6.71
N ASP A 44 0.20 5.01 -7.07
CA ASP A 44 1.43 5.42 -7.75
C ASP A 44 2.45 5.82 -6.67
N PRO A 45 3.53 5.06 -6.45
CA PRO A 45 4.51 5.38 -5.40
C PRO A 45 5.26 6.69 -5.65
N GLN A 46 5.11 7.29 -6.83
CA GLN A 46 5.70 8.59 -7.19
C GLN A 46 4.72 9.75 -6.99
N LYS A 47 3.44 9.50 -6.74
CA LYS A 47 2.47 10.53 -6.37
C LYS A 47 2.21 10.45 -4.85
N GLN A 48 2.29 11.60 -4.20
CA GLN A 48 2.02 11.78 -2.77
C GLN A 48 0.64 12.38 -2.54
#